data_AF-A0AAV6BPD6-F1
#
_entry.id   AF-A0AAV6BPD6-F1
#
_cell.length_a   1.000
_cell.length_b   1.000
_cell.length_c   1.000
_cell.angle_alpha   90.00
_cell.angle_beta   90.00
_cell.angle_gamma   90.00
#
_symmetry.space_group_name_H-M   'P 1'
#
loop_
_entity.id
_entity.type
_entity.pdbx_description
1 polymer ?
#
loop_
_entity_poly.entity_id
_entity_poly.type
_entity_poly.pdbx_seq_one_letter_code
_entity_poly.pdbx_strand_id
1 'polypeptide(L)'
;MRLVLGMIAALAAAPAPAQYYSGKTVTIVVGYKTGGGYDATARVLARHLPKHIPGKPTVIVQNMPGANSIIAANHVYAVVKPDGLTIGTFNRNLPIAQLTKVEGVKFDMAKFAWVGSAASECTVFAIRTDLPYKT
;
A
#
# COMPACT_ATOMS: atom_id res chain seq x y z
N MET A 1 -50.66 34.00 5.18
CA MET A 1 -50.37 33.55 3.80
C MET A 1 -48.94 33.92 3.43
N ARG A 2 -48.03 32.95 3.43
CA ARG A 2 -46.88 32.82 2.50
C ARG A 2 -46.18 31.48 2.78
N LEU A 3 -46.08 30.68 1.72
CA LEU A 3 -45.74 29.27 1.72
C LEU A 3 -44.31 29.00 2.21
N VAL A 4 -44.15 27.95 3.01
CA VAL A 4 -42.88 27.26 3.25
C VAL A 4 -42.66 26.29 2.09
N LEU A 5 -41.73 26.59 1.19
CA LEU A 5 -41.36 25.70 0.09
C LEU A 5 -40.28 24.73 0.58
N GLY A 6 -40.69 23.48 0.83
CA GLY A 6 -39.83 22.41 1.31
C GLY A 6 -38.78 22.02 0.25
N MET A 7 -37.51 22.09 0.65
CA MET A 7 -36.39 21.61 -0.14
C MET A 7 -36.23 20.11 0.14
N ILE A 8 -36.76 19.27 -0.75
CA ILE A 8 -36.51 17.83 -0.72
C ILE A 8 -35.05 17.61 -1.16
N ALA A 9 -34.15 17.48 -0.19
CA ALA A 9 -32.80 17.02 -0.43
C ALA A 9 -32.86 15.54 -0.83
N ALA A 10 -32.67 15.27 -2.12
CA ALA A 10 -32.45 13.92 -2.61
C ALA A 10 -31.18 13.37 -1.94
N LEU A 11 -31.34 12.45 -1.00
CA LEU A 11 -30.25 11.64 -0.47
C LEU A 11 -29.72 10.80 -1.65
N ALA A 12 -28.63 11.24 -2.28
CA ALA A 12 -27.91 10.41 -3.22
C ALA A 12 -27.42 9.18 -2.44
N ALA A 13 -28.05 8.03 -2.68
CA ALA A 13 -27.62 6.76 -2.12
C ALA A 13 -26.18 6.51 -2.58
N ALA A 14 -25.21 6.63 -1.66
CA ALA A 14 -23.86 6.18 -1.93
C ALA A 14 -23.95 4.70 -2.37
N PRO A 15 -23.29 4.30 -3.48
CA PRO A 15 -23.32 2.92 -3.90
C PRO A 15 -22.88 2.04 -2.74
N ALA A 16 -23.66 1.00 -2.45
CA ALA A 16 -23.38 0.12 -1.32
C ALA A 16 -21.91 -0.32 -1.36
N PRO A 17 -21.17 -0.25 -0.24
CA PRO A 17 -19.74 -0.59 -0.21
C PRO A 17 -19.44 -2.00 -0.73
N ALA A 18 -20.46 -2.87 -0.76
CA ALA A 18 -20.39 -4.21 -1.35
C ALA A 18 -20.02 -4.23 -2.85
N GLN A 19 -20.29 -3.16 -3.59
CA GLN A 19 -20.14 -3.12 -5.06
C GLN A 19 -18.99 -2.24 -5.55
N TYR A 20 -18.39 -1.40 -4.69
CA TYR A 20 -17.42 -0.38 -5.11
C TYR A 20 -16.25 -0.95 -5.92
N TYR A 21 -15.73 -2.09 -5.47
CA TYR A 21 -14.59 -2.77 -6.09
C TYR A 21 -14.94 -3.68 -7.27
N SER A 22 -16.24 -3.82 -7.62
CA SER A 22 -16.67 -4.67 -8.72
C SER A 22 -16.09 -4.18 -10.05
N GLY A 23 -15.36 -5.06 -10.75
CA GLY A 23 -14.69 -4.73 -12.01
C GLY A 23 -13.53 -3.73 -11.87
N LYS A 24 -13.09 -3.43 -10.64
CA LYS A 24 -11.92 -2.57 -10.39
C LYS A 24 -10.65 -3.40 -10.31
N THR A 25 -9.53 -2.70 -10.52
CA THR A 25 -8.19 -3.22 -10.29
C THR A 25 -7.57 -2.50 -9.11
N VAL A 26 -7.13 -3.26 -8.11
CA VAL A 26 -6.33 -2.78 -6.99
C VAL A 26 -4.86 -3.06 -7.29
N THR A 27 -4.01 -2.05 -7.16
CA THR A 27 -2.56 -2.17 -7.40
C THR A 27 -1.81 -2.19 -6.07
N ILE A 28 -0.99 -3.22 -5.86
CA ILE A 28 -0.02 -3.26 -4.76
C ILE A 28 1.32 -2.73 -5.30
N VAL A 29 1.70 -1.52 -4.88
CA VAL A 29 2.99 -0.90 -5.24
C VAL A 29 4.06 -1.38 -4.27
N VAL A 30 5.08 -2.06 -4.78
CA VAL A 30 6.16 -2.67 -4.00
C VAL A 30 7.44 -1.85 -4.16
N GLY A 31 7.98 -1.29 -3.08
CA GLY A 31 9.19 -0.47 -3.08
C GLY A 31 10.52 -1.21 -3.28
N TYR A 32 10.48 -2.46 -3.76
CA TYR A 32 11.61 -3.36 -3.94
C TYR A 32 11.52 -4.10 -5.27
N LYS A 33 12.67 -4.66 -5.70
CA LYS A 33 12.78 -5.47 -6.92
C LYS A 33 11.96 -6.75 -6.78
N THR A 34 11.53 -7.26 -7.94
CA THR A 34 10.86 -8.56 -8.07
C THR A 34 11.71 -9.69 -7.50
N GLY A 35 11.07 -10.69 -6.88
CA GLY A 35 11.74 -11.86 -6.30
C GLY A 35 12.26 -11.69 -4.88
N GLY A 36 12.25 -10.48 -4.31
CA GLY A 36 12.56 -10.24 -2.89
C GLY A 36 11.39 -10.55 -1.96
N GLY A 37 11.64 -10.51 -0.64
CA GLY A 37 10.63 -10.81 0.39
C GLY A 37 9.35 -9.96 0.27
N TYR A 38 9.48 -8.65 0.06
CA TYR A 38 8.34 -7.76 -0.14
C TYR A 38 7.50 -8.13 -1.38
N ASP A 39 8.14 -8.51 -2.49
CA ASP A 39 7.46 -8.93 -3.72
C ASP A 39 6.74 -10.28 -3.53
N ALA A 40 7.40 -11.24 -2.87
CA ALA A 40 6.81 -12.53 -2.56
C ALA A 40 5.54 -12.38 -1.71
N THR A 41 5.62 -11.60 -0.62
CA THR A 41 4.47 -11.31 0.25
C THR A 41 3.35 -10.59 -0.50
N ALA A 42 3.67 -9.58 -1.32
CA ALA A 42 2.68 -8.87 -2.12
C ALA A 42 1.96 -9.79 -3.13
N ARG A 43 2.66 -10.75 -3.74
CA ARG A 43 2.05 -11.73 -4.66
C ARG A 43 1.16 -12.74 -3.92
N VAL A 44 1.53 -13.13 -2.69
CA VAL A 44 0.64 -13.94 -1.84
C VAL A 44 -0.65 -13.17 -1.54
N LEU A 45 -0.54 -11.90 -1.16
CA LEU A 45 -1.71 -11.04 -0.93
C LEU A 45 -2.56 -10.89 -2.19
N ALA A 46 -1.96 -10.56 -3.34
CA ALA A 46 -2.68 -10.38 -4.59
C ALA A 46 -3.51 -11.60 -5.00
N ARG A 47 -3.05 -12.82 -4.70
CA ARG A 47 -3.79 -14.06 -4.98
C ARG A 47 -4.99 -14.30 -4.04
N HIS A 48 -4.94 -13.83 -2.80
CA HIS A 48 -5.92 -14.19 -1.76
C HIS A 48 -6.86 -13.05 -1.39
N LEU A 49 -6.38 -11.81 -1.42
CA LEU A 49 -7.12 -10.62 -1.03
C LEU A 49 -8.45 -10.44 -1.80
N PRO A 50 -8.59 -10.76 -3.11
CA PRO A 50 -9.87 -10.65 -3.81
C PRO A 50 -11.02 -11.42 -3.15
N LYS A 51 -10.73 -12.54 -2.45
CA LYS A 51 -11.75 -13.36 -1.78
C LYS A 51 -12.37 -12.65 -0.58
N HIS A 52 -11.69 -11.64 -0.03
CA HIS A 52 -12.05 -10.94 1.18
C HIS A 52 -12.56 -9.51 0.92
N ILE A 53 -12.56 -9.06 -0.34
CA ILE A 53 -13.07 -7.75 -0.72
C ILE A 53 -14.39 -7.94 -1.48
N PRO A 54 -15.50 -7.34 -1.02
CA PRO A 54 -16.75 -7.33 -1.78
C PRO A 54 -16.55 -6.78 -3.20
N GLY A 55 -17.14 -7.42 -4.20
CA GLY A 55 -16.89 -7.10 -5.61
C GLY A 55 -15.69 -7.84 -6.23
N LYS A 56 -14.87 -8.53 -5.43
CA LYS A 56 -13.77 -9.41 -5.88
C LYS A 56 -12.87 -8.75 -6.94
N PRO A 57 -12.24 -7.60 -6.64
CA PRO A 57 -11.43 -6.88 -7.61
C PRO A 57 -10.25 -7.71 -8.10
N THR A 58 -9.76 -7.39 -9.29
CA THR A 58 -8.45 -7.86 -9.74
C THR A 58 -7.39 -7.19 -8.89
N VAL A 59 -6.42 -7.95 -8.38
CA VAL A 59 -5.28 -7.39 -7.63
C VAL A 59 -4.00 -7.66 -8.38
N ILE A 60 -3.23 -6.61 -8.69
CA ILE A 60 -1.96 -6.70 -9.41
C ILE A 60 -0.80 -6.19 -8.55
N VAL A 61 0.41 -6.64 -8.85
CA VAL A 61 1.64 -6.22 -8.18
C VAL A 61 2.47 -5.38 -9.15
N GLN A 62 2.88 -4.19 -8.72
CA GLN A 62 3.76 -3.29 -9.47
C GLN A 62 5.02 -3.00 -8.64
N ASN A 63 6.18 -3.46 -9.10
CA ASN A 63 7.45 -3.17 -8.45
C ASN A 63 7.95 -1.77 -8.87
N MET A 64 8.31 -0.95 -7.88
CA MET A 64 8.88 0.39 -8.05
C MET A 64 10.11 0.53 -7.14
N PRO A 65 11.23 -0.15 -7.46
CA PRO A 65 12.43 -0.13 -6.64
C PRO A 65 13.17 1.23 -6.70
N GLY A 66 13.93 1.53 -5.65
CA GLY A 66 14.90 2.62 -5.65
C GLY A 66 14.93 3.40 -4.34
N ALA A 67 16.10 3.94 -3.99
CA ALA A 67 16.37 4.70 -2.78
C ALA A 67 15.75 4.06 -1.52
N ASN A 68 15.94 2.74 -1.34
CA ASN A 68 15.40 2.00 -0.21
C ASN A 68 13.87 2.16 0.00
N SER A 69 13.11 2.09 -1.09
CA SER A 69 11.66 2.33 -1.18
C SER A 69 11.19 3.78 -1.13
N ILE A 70 12.08 4.78 -1.00
CA ILE A 70 11.70 6.20 -0.98
C ILE A 70 10.96 6.60 -2.28
N ILE A 71 11.38 6.08 -3.45
CA ILE A 71 10.71 6.38 -4.72
C ILE A 71 9.25 5.94 -4.71
N ALA A 72 8.98 4.69 -4.29
CA ALA A 72 7.63 4.14 -4.20
C ALA A 72 6.77 4.89 -3.17
N ALA A 73 7.32 5.19 -2.00
CA ALA A 73 6.60 5.91 -0.96
C ALA A 73 6.26 7.34 -1.41
N ASN A 74 7.18 8.04 -2.06
CA ASN A 74 6.92 9.36 -2.66
C ASN A 74 5.83 9.28 -3.73
N HIS A 75 5.87 8.27 -4.60
CA HIS A 75 4.86 8.09 -5.65
C HIS A 75 3.47 7.87 -5.05
N VAL A 76 3.34 6.97 -4.08
CA VAL A 76 2.06 6.71 -3.42
C VAL A 76 1.57 7.92 -2.62
N TYR A 77 2.47 8.69 -2.02
CA TYR A 77 2.10 9.88 -1.26
C TYR A 77 1.64 11.05 -2.14
N ALA A 78 2.35 11.31 -3.24
CA ALA A 78 2.19 12.56 -4.00
C ALA A 78 1.40 12.41 -5.31
N VAL A 79 1.37 11.22 -5.90
CA VAL A 79 0.83 11.00 -7.26
C VAL A 79 -0.43 10.16 -7.25
N VAL A 80 -0.49 9.16 -6.38
CA VAL A 80 -1.63 8.24 -6.31
C VAL A 80 -2.86 8.94 -5.72
N LYS A 81 -4.02 8.68 -6.31
CA LYS A 81 -5.30 9.17 -5.80
C LYS A 81 -5.70 8.39 -4.54
N PRO A 82 -6.23 9.03 -3.49
CA PRO A 82 -6.68 8.35 -2.28
C PRO A 82 -8.07 7.72 -2.48
N ASP A 83 -8.23 6.89 -3.50
CA ASP A 83 -9.49 6.23 -3.89
C ASP A 83 -9.60 4.76 -3.41
N GLY A 84 -8.59 4.27 -2.70
CA GLY A 84 -8.56 2.89 -2.19
C GLY A 84 -8.19 1.83 -3.22
N LEU A 85 -7.82 2.21 -4.45
CA LEU A 85 -7.39 1.27 -5.50
C LEU A 85 -5.87 1.04 -5.52
N THR A 86 -5.13 1.63 -4.57
CA THR A 86 -3.68 1.44 -4.45
C THR A 86 -3.29 1.15 -3.01
N ILE A 87 -2.48 0.11 -2.83
CA ILE A 87 -1.89 -0.29 -1.55
C ILE A 87 -0.37 -0.18 -1.68
N GLY A 88 0.27 0.51 -0.76
CA GLY A 88 1.72 0.62 -0.70
C GLY A 88 2.35 -0.45 0.20
N THR A 89 3.43 -1.06 -0.26
CA THR A 89 4.33 -1.86 0.59
C THR A 89 5.77 -1.40 0.41
N PHE A 90 6.35 -0.89 1.50
CA PHE A 90 7.63 -0.18 1.50
C PHE A 90 8.51 -0.67 2.64
N ASN A 91 9.78 -0.25 2.63
CA ASN A 91 10.67 -0.47 3.76
C ASN A 91 10.05 0.03 5.09
N ARG A 92 9.96 -0.85 6.09
CA ARG A 92 9.46 -0.52 7.43
C ARG A 92 10.25 0.58 8.16
N ASN A 93 11.51 0.82 7.78
CA ASN A 93 12.40 1.82 8.37
C ASN A 93 12.23 3.23 7.73
N LEU A 94 11.31 3.44 6.79
CA LEU A 94 11.05 4.77 6.23
C LEU A 94 10.68 5.86 7.27
N PRO A 95 10.02 5.59 8.41
CA PRO A 95 9.83 6.60 9.43
C PRO A 95 11.15 7.12 10.00
N ILE A 96 12.15 6.24 10.16
CA ILE A 96 13.51 6.64 10.56
C ILE A 96 14.12 7.53 9.48
N ALA A 97 13.99 7.16 8.20
CA ALA A 97 14.49 7.98 7.09
C ALA A 97 13.88 9.40 7.07
N GLN A 98 12.59 9.53 7.39
CA GLN A 98 11.92 10.82 7.56
C GLN A 98 12.49 11.60 8.76
N LEU A 99 12.64 10.95 9.92
CA LEU A 99 13.17 11.58 11.13
C LEU A 99 14.61 12.06 10.96
N THR A 100 15.44 11.28 10.26
CA THR A 100 16.83 11.62 9.98
C THR A 100 16.99 12.49 8.72
N LYS A 101 15.89 12.94 8.11
CA LYS A 101 15.88 13.84 6.94
C LYS A 101 16.73 13.31 5.77
N VAL A 102 16.61 12.02 5.46
CA VAL A 102 17.28 11.43 4.29
C VAL A 102 16.87 12.21 3.04
N GLU A 103 17.85 12.51 2.19
CA GLU A 103 17.62 13.23 0.94
C GLU A 103 16.59 12.50 0.06
N GLY A 104 15.69 13.27 -0.54
CA GLY A 104 14.67 12.75 -1.44
C GLY A 104 13.40 12.23 -0.74
N VAL A 105 13.33 12.22 0.59
CA VAL A 105 12.06 11.97 1.31
C VAL A 105 11.10 13.14 1.09
N LYS A 106 9.94 12.87 0.49
CA LYS A 106 8.88 13.86 0.21
C LYS A 106 7.51 13.42 0.74
N PHE A 107 7.49 12.37 1.55
CA PHE A 107 6.29 11.83 2.17
C PHE A 107 6.25 12.16 3.67
N ASP A 108 5.05 12.05 4.24
CA ASP A 108 4.86 12.01 5.68
C ASP A 108 4.24 10.67 6.08
N MET A 109 5.00 9.82 6.76
CA MET A 109 4.60 8.48 7.18
C MET A 109 3.37 8.50 8.11
N ALA A 110 3.12 9.61 8.81
CA ALA A 110 1.96 9.77 9.68
C ALA A 110 0.64 10.00 8.89
N LYS A 111 0.73 10.41 7.61
CA LYS A 111 -0.43 10.74 6.78
C LYS A 111 -0.90 9.61 5.88
N PHE A 112 -0.22 8.46 5.88
CA PHE A 112 -0.71 7.28 5.19
C PHE A 112 -1.86 6.63 5.95
N ALA A 113 -2.85 6.12 5.21
CA ALA A 113 -3.86 5.23 5.76
C ALA A 113 -3.26 3.81 5.94
N TRP A 114 -2.73 3.53 7.13
CA TRP A 114 -2.14 2.24 7.46
C TRP A 114 -3.21 1.15 7.58
N VAL A 115 -3.15 0.15 6.69
CA VAL A 115 -4.10 -0.98 6.66
C VAL A 115 -3.66 -2.10 7.62
N GLY A 116 -2.35 -2.33 7.76
CA GLY A 116 -1.80 -3.35 8.65
C GLY A 116 -0.42 -3.85 8.23
N SER A 117 0.08 -4.87 8.92
CA SER A 117 1.32 -5.58 8.56
C SER A 117 0.98 -6.89 7.84
N ALA A 118 1.62 -7.12 6.69
CA ALA A 118 1.41 -8.32 5.88
C ALA A 118 2.21 -9.54 6.35
N ALA A 119 3.28 -9.31 7.12
CA ALA A 119 4.18 -10.36 7.59
C ALA A 119 4.82 -9.98 8.93
N SER A 120 5.27 -11.00 9.66
CA SER A 120 6.27 -10.84 10.72
C SER A 120 7.61 -11.29 10.15
N GLU A 121 8.60 -10.41 10.21
CA GLU A 121 9.94 -10.66 9.66
C GLU A 121 10.94 -10.89 10.80
N CYS A 122 11.83 -11.86 10.65
CA CYS A 122 12.98 -12.04 11.52
C CYS A 122 14.25 -11.55 10.80
N THR A 123 15.04 -10.70 11.46
CA THR A 123 16.36 -10.31 10.95
C THR A 123 17.34 -11.45 11.22
N VAL A 124 17.91 -12.02 10.15
CA VAL A 124 18.95 -13.06 10.25
C VAL A 124 20.28 -12.47 9.81
N PHE A 125 21.32 -12.69 10.61
CA PHE A 125 22.70 -12.45 10.18
C PHE A 125 23.20 -13.67 9.43
N ALA A 126 23.58 -13.49 8.17
CA ALA A 126 24.13 -14.54 7.35
C ALA A 126 25.54 -14.15 6.90
N ILE A 127 26.43 -15.13 6.84
CA ILE A 127 27.76 -15.02 6.27
C ILE A 127 27.89 -15.98 5.09
N ARG A 128 28.78 -15.68 4.15
CA ARG A 128 29.10 -16.59 3.04
C ARG A 128 29.70 -17.88 3.62
N THR A 129 29.31 -19.03 3.05
CA THR A 129 29.64 -20.36 3.58
C THR A 129 31.13 -20.73 3.49
N ASP A 130 31.92 -20.00 2.70
CA ASP A 130 33.36 -20.21 2.52
C ASP A 130 34.23 -19.35 3.45
N LEU A 131 33.62 -18.56 4.34
CA LEU A 131 34.34 -17.76 5.32
C LEU A 131 34.79 -18.63 6.51
N PRO A 132 35.93 -18.33 7.15
CA PRO A 132 36.50 -19.17 8.20
C PRO A 132 35.76 -19.07 9.55
N TYR A 133 34.68 -18.29 9.63
CA TYR A 133 33.93 -18.06 10.86
C TYR A 133 32.88 -19.15 11.07
N LYS A 134 32.90 -19.78 12.24
CA LYS A 134 31.91 -20.75 12.71
C LYS A 134 31.39 -20.29 14.07
N THR A 135 30.13 -20.59 14.35
CA THR A 135 29.47 -20.34 15.64
C THR A 135 29.93 -21.32 16.70
#